data_AF-A0A6J5EZY6-F1
#
_entry.id   AF-A0A6J5EZY6-F1
#
_cell.length_a   1.000
_cell.length_b   1.000
_cell.length_c   1.000
_cell.angle_alpha   90.00
_cell.angle_beta   90.00
_cell.angle_gamma   90.00
#
_symmetry.space_group_name_H-M   'P 1'
#
loop_
_entity.id
_entity.type
_entity.pdbx_description
1 polymer ?
#
loop_
_entity_poly.entity_id
_entity_poly.type
_entity_poly.pdbx_seq_one_letter_code
_entity_poly.pdbx_strand_id
1 'polypeptide(L)' 'MKLLRILCGSIIGAIAATVLAWGGLYLLGMIRGPGSLFDTNPNAANLFFALWFALVLAASIVGGMKASRR' A
#
# COMPACT_ATOMS: atom_id res chain seq x y z
N MET A 1 -18.09 9.56 -17.85
CA MET A 1 -18.09 9.17 -16.41
C MET A 1 -17.45 7.80 -16.13
N LYS A 2 -17.40 6.86 -17.07
CA LYS A 2 -16.78 5.54 -16.87
C LYS A 2 -15.29 5.63 -16.49
N LEU A 3 -14.52 6.50 -17.16
CA LEU A 3 -13.12 6.75 -16.82
C LEU A 3 -12.95 7.26 -15.38
N LEU A 4 -13.82 8.17 -14.95
CA LEU A 4 -13.78 8.73 -13.60
C LEU A 4 -14.06 7.66 -12.52
N ARG A 5 -14.98 6.72 -12.78
CA ARG A 5 -15.21 5.56 -11.90
C ARG A 5 -13.97 4.66 -11.79
N ILE A 6 -13.31 4.38 -12.91
CA ILE A 6 -12.09 3.58 -12.94
C ILE A 6 -11.00 4.27 -12.12
N LEU A 7 -10.79 5.57 -12.33
CA LEU A 7 -9.83 6.37 -11.57
C LEU A 7 -10.14 6.34 -10.07
N CYS A 8 -11.39 6.57 -9.67
CA CYS A 8 -11.80 6.48 -8.26
C CYS A 8 -11.52 5.08 -7.69
N GLY A 9 -11.87 4.02 -8.40
CA GLY A 9 -11.62 2.64 -7.97
C GLY A 9 -10.12 2.35 -7.77
N SER A 10 -9.29 2.78 -8.72
CA SER A 10 -7.83 2.64 -8.61
C SER A 10 -7.25 3.42 -7.43
N ILE A 11 -7.69 4.68 -7.24
CA ILE A 11 -7.23 5.53 -6.13
C ILE A 11 -7.62 4.93 -4.78
N ILE A 12 -8.87 4.45 -4.64
CA ILE A 12 -9.33 3.80 -3.40
C ILE A 12 -8.49 2.55 -3.11
N GLY A 13 -8.20 1.74 -4.14
CA GLY A 13 -7.32 0.57 -4.01
C GLY A 13 -5.92 0.94 -3.52
N ALA A 14 -5.31 1.98 -4.12
CA ALA A 14 -4.00 2.48 -3.73
C ALA A 14 -3.98 2.98 -2.27
N ILE A 15 -4.99 3.75 -1.87
CA ILE A 15 -5.12 4.28 -0.51
C ILE A 15 -5.24 3.13 0.48
N ALA A 16 -6.10 2.15 0.22
CA ALA A 16 -6.30 1.00 1.10
C ALA A 16 -5.00 0.19 1.28
N ALA A 17 -4.29 -0.12 0.20
CA ALA A 17 -3.01 -0.82 0.26
C ALA A 17 -1.96 -0.03 1.05
N THR A 18 -1.92 1.29 0.87
CA THR A 18 -1.00 2.17 1.60
C THR A 18 -1.32 2.18 3.09
N VAL A 19 -2.58 2.39 3.47
CA VAL A 19 -2.99 2.38 4.88
C VAL A 19 -2.66 1.05 5.54
N LEU A 20 -2.88 -0.08 4.87
CA LEU A 20 -2.56 -1.40 5.40
C LEU A 20 -1.06 -1.63 5.56
N ALA A 21 -0.25 -1.28 4.56
CA ALA A 21 1.20 -1.48 4.60
C ALA A 21 1.87 -0.63 5.69
N TRP A 22 1.54 0.66 5.74
CA TRP A 22 2.10 1.59 6.71
C TRP A 22 1.50 1.39 8.12
N GLY A 23 0.21 1.07 8.21
CA GLY A 23 -0.43 0.71 9.47
C GLY A 23 0.15 -0.57 10.08
N GLY A 24 0.39 -1.59 9.26
CA GLY A 24 1.07 -2.81 9.70
C GLY A 24 2.50 -2.54 10.18
N LEU A 25 3.25 -1.70 9.47
CA LEU A 25 4.59 -1.27 9.89
C LEU A 25 4.55 -0.51 11.23
N TYR A 26 3.58 0.38 11.41
CA TYR A 26 3.40 1.12 12.66
C TYR A 26 3.10 0.19 13.83
N LEU A 27 2.15 -0.74 13.67
CA LEU A 27 1.82 -1.74 14.70
C LEU A 27 3.02 -2.62 15.05
N LEU A 28 3.81 -3.03 14.05
CA LEU A 28 5.05 -3.77 14.27
C LEU A 28 6.07 -2.94 15.07
N GLY A 29 6.19 -1.65 14.76
CA GLY A 29 7.04 -0.72 15.50
C GLY A 29 6.63 -0.59 16.98
N MET A 30 5.32 -0.56 17.26
CA MET A 30 4.82 -0.54 18.64
C MET A 30 5.25 -1.76 19.45
N ILE A 31 5.34 -2.94 18.81
CA ILE A 31 5.71 -4.20 19.48
C ILE A 31 7.24 -4.31 19.63
N ARG A 32 8.01 -3.88 18.61
CA ARG A 32 9.46 -4.08 18.57
C ARG A 32 10.23 -3.15 19.51
N GLY A 33 9.62 -2.06 19.95
CA GLY A 33 10.24 -1.07 20.82
C GLY A 33 10.86 0.12 20.05
N PRO A 34 11.54 1.04 20.75
CA PRO A 34 12.00 2.29 20.16
C PRO A 34 13.09 2.08 19.10
N GLY A 35 13.00 2.87 18.03
CA GLY A 35 13.95 2.86 16.89
C GLY A 35 13.28 2.50 15.57
N SER A 36 13.75 3.07 14.46
CA SER A 36 13.23 2.72 13.13
C SER A 36 13.75 1.34 12.70
N LEU A 37 12.85 0.54 12.14
CA LEU A 37 13.22 -0.71 11.46
C LEU A 37 14.19 -0.46 10.31
N PHE A 38 14.13 0.73 9.71
CA PHE A 38 14.97 1.13 8.59
C PHE A 38 16.36 1.60 9.02
N ASP A 39 16.50 2.13 10.24
CA ASP A 39 17.82 2.54 10.78
C ASP A 39 18.68 1.32 11.11
N THR A 40 18.05 0.22 11.54
CA THR A 40 18.74 -1.02 11.91
C THR A 40 18.97 -1.97 10.74
N ASN A 41 18.18 -1.87 9.66
CA ASN A 41 18.32 -2.72 8.50
C ASN A 41 17.92 -1.98 7.20
N PRO A 42 18.88 -1.39 6.47
CA PRO A 42 18.57 -0.66 5.24
C PRO A 42 18.01 -1.55 4.12
N ASN A 43 18.32 -2.85 4.10
CA ASN A 43 17.71 -3.78 3.15
C ASN A 43 16.21 -3.99 3.43
N ALA A 44 15.80 -3.91 4.69
CA ALA A 44 14.38 -4.00 5.05
C ALA A 44 13.59 -2.79 4.53
N ALA A 45 14.21 -1.60 4.44
CA ALA A 45 13.59 -0.44 3.83
C ALA A 45 13.31 -0.66 2.34
N ASN A 46 14.34 -1.06 1.58
CA ASN A 46 14.21 -1.34 0.16
C ASN A 46 13.14 -2.39 -0.13
N LEU A 47 13.14 -3.49 0.64
CA LEU A 47 12.18 -4.56 0.50
C LEU A 47 10.75 -4.10 0.86
N PHE A 48 10.60 -3.32 1.92
CA PHE A 48 9.30 -2.74 2.30
C PHE A 48 8.76 -1.84 1.19
N PHE A 49 9.55 -0.90 0.68
CA PHE A 49 9.12 -0.01 -0.39
C PHE A 49 8.78 -0.75 -1.68
N ALA A 50 9.56 -1.77 -2.05
CA ALA A 50 9.29 -2.60 -3.23
C ALA A 50 7.98 -3.38 -3.08
N LEU A 51 7.76 -4.03 -1.94
CA LEU A 51 6.53 -4.79 -1.67
C LEU A 51 5.31 -3.88 -1.54
N TRP A 52 5.44 -2.74 -0.84
CA TRP A 52 4.39 -1.74 -0.73
C TRP A 52 4.00 -1.22 -2.11
N PHE A 53 4.97 -0.86 -2.96
CA PHE A 53 4.70 -0.38 -4.30
C PHE A 53 4.01 -1.44 -5.16
N ALA A 54 4.49 -2.68 -5.12
CA ALA A 54 3.85 -3.80 -5.82
C ALA A 54 2.40 -4.02 -5.34
N LEU A 55 2.16 -3.92 -4.03
CA LEU A 55 0.84 -4.05 -3.43
C LEU A 55 -0.10 -2.92 -3.86
N VAL A 56 0.38 -1.67 -3.86
CA VAL A 56 -0.36 -0.50 -4.33
C VAL A 56 -0.72 -0.65 -5.80
N LEU A 57 0.21 -1.10 -6.64
CA LEU A 57 -0.03 -1.32 -8.06
C LEU A 57 -1.13 -2.39 -8.26
N ALA A 58 -1.01 -3.54 -7.59
CA ALA A 58 -1.98 -4.61 -7.67
C ALA A 58 -3.37 -4.16 -7.19
N ALA A 59 -3.45 -3.49 -6.03
CA ALA A 59 -4.70 -2.98 -5.49
C ALA A 59 -5.34 -1.91 -6.37
N SER A 60 -4.52 -1.05 -7.01
CA SER A 60 -5.00 -0.05 -7.98
C SER A 60 -5.62 -0.73 -9.20
N ILE A 61 -4.94 -1.71 -9.78
CA ILE A 61 -5.44 -2.47 -10.93
C ILE A 61 -6.75 -3.18 -10.56
N VAL A 62 -6.78 -3.89 -9.44
CA VAL A 62 -7.99 -4.60 -8.97
C VAL A 62 -9.13 -3.62 -8.70
N GLY A 63 -8.85 -2.48 -8.07
CA GLY A 63 -9.83 -1.43 -7.78
C GLY A 63 -10.44 -0.84 -9.06
N GLY A 64 -9.59 -0.48 -10.03
CA GLY A 64 -10.02 0.01 -11.34
C GLY A 64 -10.81 -1.03 -12.13
N MET A 65 -10.39 -2.30 -12.11
CA MET A 65 -11.10 -3.41 -12.77
C MET A 65 -12.48 -3.68 -12.15
N LYS A 66 -12.60 -3.62 -10.82
CA LYS A 66 -13.90 -3.78 -10.16
C LYS A 66 -14.82 -2.60 -10.47
N ALA A 67 -14.29 -1.39 -10.51
CA ALA A 67 -15.05 -0.19 -10.83
C ALA A 67 -15.45 -0.11 -12.31
N SER A 68 -14.69 -0.72 -13.23
CA SER A 68 -15.02 -0.73 -14.66
C SER A 68 -16.17 -1.69 -15.00
N ARG A 69 -16.39 -2.71 -14.17
CA ARG A 69 -17.45 -3.73 -14.31
C ARG A 69 -18.80 -3.32 -13.67
N ARG A 70 -18.87 -2.19 -12.95
CA ARG A 70 -20.08 -1.62 -12.32
C ARG A 70 -20.57 -0.35 -13.03
#